data_AF-A0A1V6T8R9-F1
#
_entry.id   AF-A0A1V6T8R9-F1
#
_cell.length_a   1.000
_cell.length_b   1.000
_cell.length_c   1.000
_cell.angle_alpha   90.00
_cell.angle_beta   90.00
_cell.angle_gamma   90.00
#
_symmetry.space_group_name_H-M   'P 1'
#
loop_
_entity.id
_entity.type
_entity.pdbx_description
1 polymer ?
#
loop_
_entity_poly.entity_id
_entity_poly.type
_entity_poly.pdbx_seq_one_letter_code
_entity_poly.pdbx_strand_id
1 'polypeptide(L)'
;MADADEDVIHAPANASTQAEVDLSDETQDFRFLNHLNFFADSSPGIPRRGEKDFEPNPTELQADVLAASRGAMHNALSYPRLHGAKTRVIAFYAPDGYVPPAQPDRAKPKPGEDGKSSESTPKPARPLPSSARISPDACVYVPSPKGQFFKTMGQADSSSRVWLLPEEALYLIERGSLDIRWPSPSASATGPGEEDLSVPMSLQAAYACFMGRGGLTLERYSVYTGLKRLGYALVRAPGWCDDIEPQDADVSDASKAAPNKLHGPGLAGILGSLFNWIHDPLSTASTATGPIIGTGIHRHYMDVYRKLAIIPWYDPVTARERHPFDTTPPFRVVFHIYKPSTPFKKSAPPTPDFRIAVVSTRDQTTMPTMTQLGALLESTPLDPPRGEKMERMMYMRLRHGYRNVVMAVVDQGVVSYLRIADSAFGKEKLYENKGGPQGPKRSRTNQKPRKR
;
A
#
# COMPACT_ATOMS: atom_id res chain seq x y z
N MET A 1 20.51 1.17 42.36
CA MET A 1 21.89 1.66 42.21
C MET A 1 22.22 1.65 40.74
N ALA A 2 21.92 2.79 40.12
CA ALA A 2 22.45 3.37 38.90
C ALA A 2 21.70 4.72 38.84
N ASP A 3 22.47 5.78 39.10
CA ASP A 3 22.11 7.18 39.35
C ASP A 3 21.28 7.78 38.19
N ALA A 4 20.20 8.53 38.45
CA ALA A 4 20.12 9.90 38.98
C ALA A 4 20.75 10.93 38.03
N ASP A 5 19.89 11.57 37.23
CA ASP A 5 19.94 12.99 36.80
C ASP A 5 18.90 13.18 35.66
N GLU A 6 17.62 13.33 36.03
CA GLU A 6 16.61 13.95 35.18
C GLU A 6 16.41 15.36 35.74
N ASP A 7 17.07 16.32 35.10
CA ASP A 7 16.93 17.74 35.37
C ASP A 7 15.46 18.16 35.22
N VAL A 8 14.87 18.51 36.36
CA VAL A 8 13.59 19.21 36.47
C VAL A 8 13.76 20.61 35.88
N ILE A 9 13.38 20.77 34.61
CA ILE A 9 13.23 22.09 34.00
C ILE A 9 12.01 22.76 34.64
N HIS A 10 12.26 23.72 35.55
CA HIS A 10 11.24 24.63 36.03
C HIS A 10 10.75 25.52 34.87
N ALA A 11 9.58 25.19 34.31
CA ALA A 11 8.85 26.09 33.43
C ALA A 11 8.37 27.33 34.24
N PRO A 12 8.45 28.55 33.69
CA PRO A 12 7.99 29.74 34.39
C PRO A 12 6.48 29.67 34.64
N ALA A 13 6.07 30.12 35.83
CA ALA A 13 4.71 30.07 36.37
C ALA A 13 3.73 31.04 35.69
N ASN A 14 3.66 31.03 34.35
CA ASN A 14 2.69 31.80 33.55
C ASN A 14 2.28 31.09 32.24
N ALA A 15 2.29 29.75 32.22
CA ALA A 15 1.68 28.98 31.14
C ALA A 15 0.21 28.70 31.47
N SER A 16 -0.69 29.60 31.04
CA SER A 16 -2.11 29.29 30.89
C SER A 16 -2.25 27.97 30.13
N THR A 17 -3.08 27.07 30.63
CA THR A 17 -3.49 25.79 30.02
C THR A 17 -3.74 25.92 28.52
N GLN A 18 -2.74 25.64 27.70
CA GLN A 18 -2.94 25.34 26.28
C GLN A 18 -3.35 23.88 26.21
N ALA A 19 -4.63 23.64 25.89
CA ALA A 19 -5.05 22.34 25.39
C ALA A 19 -4.16 21.99 24.19
N GLU A 20 -3.72 20.73 24.06
CA GLU A 20 -3.10 20.24 22.82
C GLU A 20 -4.06 20.51 21.66
N VAL A 21 -3.77 21.54 20.86
CA VAL A 21 -4.58 21.93 19.71
C VAL A 21 -4.14 21.07 18.54
N ASP A 22 -5.01 20.18 18.09
CA ASP A 22 -4.82 19.40 16.87
C ASP A 22 -4.96 20.31 15.65
N LEU A 23 -3.82 20.73 15.09
CA LEU A 23 -3.71 21.59 13.91
C LEU A 23 -4.20 20.90 12.61
N SER A 24 -4.53 19.61 12.64
CA SER A 24 -4.95 18.87 11.43
C SER A 24 -6.39 19.20 10.99
N ASP A 25 -7.21 19.75 11.88
CA ASP A 25 -8.61 20.11 11.63
C ASP A 25 -8.80 21.61 11.31
N GLU A 26 -7.72 22.39 11.31
CA GLU A 26 -7.73 23.82 11.02
C GLU A 26 -7.72 24.05 9.49
N THR A 27 -8.75 24.71 8.97
CA THR A 27 -8.80 25.11 7.55
C THR A 27 -7.60 25.99 7.22
N GLN A 28 -6.72 25.52 6.33
CA GLN A 28 -5.53 26.25 5.91
C GLN A 28 -5.92 27.61 5.29
N ASP A 29 -5.48 28.70 5.92
CA ASP A 29 -5.73 30.05 5.39
C ASP A 29 -4.70 30.41 4.31
N PHE A 30 -5.15 30.53 3.06
CA PHE A 30 -4.27 30.82 1.92
C PHE A 30 -3.66 32.22 1.93
N ARG A 31 -4.09 33.12 2.82
CA ARG A 31 -3.46 34.44 3.00
C ARG A 31 -1.96 34.30 3.28
N PHE A 32 -1.54 33.22 3.95
CA PHE A 32 -0.12 32.99 4.25
C PHE A 32 0.75 32.78 3.01
N LEU A 33 0.18 32.37 1.87
CA LEU A 33 0.94 32.15 0.64
C LEU A 33 1.52 33.44 0.06
N ASN A 34 0.86 34.58 0.27
CA ASN A 34 1.40 35.87 -0.15
C ASN A 34 2.70 36.22 0.58
N HIS A 35 2.92 35.71 1.80
CA HIS A 35 4.16 35.93 2.56
C HIS A 35 5.36 35.13 2.03
N LEU A 36 5.11 33.98 1.39
CA LEU A 36 6.18 33.15 0.84
C LEU A 36 6.75 33.73 -0.46
N ASN A 37 5.98 34.55 -1.17
CA ASN A 37 6.33 34.99 -2.52
C ASN A 37 6.96 36.40 -2.61
N PHE A 38 6.78 37.33 -1.65
CA PHE A 38 7.39 38.69 -1.76
C PHE A 38 7.59 39.43 -0.41
N PHE A 39 8.56 40.37 -0.41
CA PHE A 39 8.95 41.33 0.64
C PHE A 39 7.78 42.20 1.18
N ALA A 40 6.93 41.66 2.05
CA ALA A 40 5.92 42.46 2.75
C ALA A 40 6.14 42.39 4.27
N ASP A 41 6.59 43.51 4.85
CA ASP A 41 6.84 43.73 6.29
C ASP A 41 5.57 43.79 7.16
N SER A 42 4.39 43.48 6.62
CA SER A 42 3.13 43.50 7.37
C SER A 42 2.62 42.10 7.66
N SER A 43 2.61 41.73 8.95
CA SER A 43 2.02 40.50 9.47
C SER A 43 0.53 40.69 9.78
N PRO A 44 -0.42 40.17 8.98
CA PRO A 44 -1.78 39.98 9.46
C PRO A 44 -1.79 38.80 10.44
N GLY A 45 -2.10 39.08 11.70
CA GLY A 45 -2.21 38.07 12.75
C GLY A 45 -3.33 37.07 12.47
N ILE A 46 -3.11 35.82 12.88
CA ILE A 46 -4.13 34.77 12.92
C ILE A 46 -5.35 35.28 13.70
N PRO A 47 -6.57 35.25 13.12
CA PRO A 47 -7.78 35.55 13.88
C PRO A 47 -7.90 34.59 15.05
N ARG A 48 -8.06 35.10 16.27
CA ARG A 48 -8.08 34.25 17.46
C ARG A 48 -9.39 33.47 17.51
N ARG A 49 -9.35 32.20 17.94
CA ARG A 49 -10.54 31.38 18.18
C ARG A 49 -11.48 32.11 19.15
N GLY A 50 -12.59 32.62 18.63
CA GLY A 50 -13.51 33.52 19.33
C GLY A 50 -14.05 34.64 18.44
N GLU A 51 -13.34 35.02 17.38
CA GLU A 51 -13.82 35.94 16.32
C GLU A 51 -14.61 35.22 15.21
N LYS A 52 -15.03 33.98 15.46
CA LYS A 52 -15.84 33.18 14.53
C LYS A 52 -17.31 33.51 14.76
N ASP A 53 -17.69 34.75 14.45
CA ASP A 53 -19.08 35.21 14.54
C ASP A 53 -19.86 34.66 13.34
N PHE A 54 -20.54 33.53 13.51
CA PHE A 54 -21.34 32.91 12.46
C PHE A 54 -22.66 33.65 12.17
N GLU A 55 -22.91 34.77 12.82
CA GLU A 55 -24.09 35.58 12.57
C GLU A 55 -23.82 36.53 11.38
N PRO A 56 -24.81 36.77 10.51
CA PRO A 56 -24.70 37.74 9.43
C PRO A 56 -24.60 39.16 10.03
N ASN A 57 -23.38 39.55 10.37
CA ASN A 57 -23.06 40.87 10.89
C ASN A 57 -22.91 41.86 9.72
N PRO A 58 -23.33 43.13 9.88
CA PRO A 58 -23.25 44.16 8.84
C PRO A 58 -21.82 44.59 8.48
N THR A 59 -20.80 43.98 9.11
CA THR A 59 -19.39 44.34 8.97
C THR A 59 -18.68 43.62 7.82
N GLU A 60 -19.32 42.67 7.11
CA GLU A 60 -18.81 41.93 5.94
C GLU A 60 -17.41 41.27 6.07
N LEU A 61 -16.81 41.28 7.27
CA LEU A 61 -15.43 40.85 7.53
C LEU A 61 -15.12 39.44 7.01
N GLN A 62 -16.09 38.53 7.07
CA GLN A 62 -15.91 37.16 6.57
C GLN A 62 -15.82 37.11 5.04
N ALA A 63 -16.64 37.89 4.35
CA ALA A 63 -16.61 37.96 2.89
C ALA A 63 -15.27 38.55 2.42
N ASP A 64 -14.78 39.57 3.11
CA ASP A 64 -13.48 40.18 2.85
C ASP A 64 -12.33 39.21 3.13
N VAL A 65 -12.35 38.48 4.24
CA VAL A 65 -11.34 37.46 4.55
C VAL A 65 -11.33 36.34 3.50
N LEU A 66 -12.50 35.88 3.06
CA LEU A 66 -12.63 34.88 2.00
C LEU A 66 -12.15 35.41 0.65
N ALA A 67 -12.49 36.65 0.29
CA ALA A 67 -12.05 37.30 -0.93
C ALA A 67 -10.52 37.49 -0.93
N ALA A 68 -9.94 37.93 0.19
CA ALA A 68 -8.50 38.06 0.37
C ALA A 68 -7.79 36.70 0.27
N SER A 69 -8.34 35.66 0.89
CA SER A 69 -7.81 34.28 0.81
C SER A 69 -7.85 33.74 -0.63
N ARG A 70 -8.97 33.94 -1.35
CA ARG A 70 -9.08 33.61 -2.77
C ARG A 70 -8.09 34.40 -3.63
N GLY A 71 -7.94 35.70 -3.37
CA GLY A 71 -6.99 36.56 -4.08
C GLY A 71 -5.54 36.10 -3.89
N ALA A 72 -5.16 35.77 -2.65
CA ALA A 72 -3.85 35.20 -2.33
C ALA A 72 -3.60 33.87 -3.06
N MET A 73 -4.61 32.99 -3.12
CA MET A 73 -4.54 31.74 -3.88
C MET A 73 -4.34 32.00 -5.38
N HIS A 74 -5.14 32.88 -5.99
CA HIS A 74 -5.00 33.21 -7.42
C HIS A 74 -3.63 33.83 -7.74
N ASN A 75 -3.10 34.68 -6.85
CA ASN A 75 -1.77 35.26 -6.98
C ASN A 75 -0.65 34.21 -6.88
N ALA A 76 -0.77 33.27 -5.94
CA ALA A 76 0.18 32.16 -5.84
C ALA A 76 0.16 31.25 -7.08
N LEU A 77 -1.02 31.06 -7.68
CA LEU A 77 -1.19 30.25 -8.90
C LEU A 77 -0.75 30.96 -10.19
N SER A 78 -0.76 32.30 -10.23
CA SER A 78 -0.38 33.06 -11.42
C SER A 78 1.14 33.09 -11.65
N TYR A 79 1.94 32.85 -10.61
CA TYR A 79 3.40 32.85 -10.72
C TYR A 79 3.91 31.69 -11.59
N PRO A 80 4.73 31.94 -12.63
CA PRO A 80 5.26 30.88 -13.47
C PRO A 80 6.23 30.00 -12.68
N ARG A 81 6.02 28.68 -12.70
CA ARG A 81 6.97 27.73 -12.12
C ARG A 81 8.18 27.62 -13.05
N LEU A 82 9.36 28.04 -12.58
CA LEU A 82 10.61 28.02 -13.33
C LEU A 82 11.54 26.92 -12.82
N HIS A 83 12.24 26.24 -13.74
CA HIS A 83 13.27 25.26 -13.39
C HIS A 83 14.60 25.95 -13.08
N GLY A 84 15.25 25.54 -12.00
CA GLY A 84 16.63 25.98 -11.73
C GLY A 84 17.60 25.45 -12.79
N ALA A 85 18.36 26.33 -13.43
CA ALA A 85 19.22 25.99 -14.57
C ALA A 85 20.22 24.85 -14.31
N LYS A 86 20.73 24.72 -13.08
CA LYS A 86 21.72 23.69 -12.69
C LYS A 86 21.11 22.32 -12.43
N THR A 87 19.82 22.25 -12.10
CA THR A 87 19.10 21.02 -11.73
C THR A 87 18.06 20.62 -12.77
N ARG A 88 18.05 21.28 -13.93
CA ARG A 88 17.12 20.97 -15.03
C ARG A 88 17.40 19.55 -15.55
N VAL A 89 16.37 18.73 -15.55
CA VAL A 89 16.37 17.40 -16.19
C VAL A 89 15.43 17.47 -17.37
N ILE A 90 15.96 17.25 -18.57
CA ILE A 90 15.20 17.28 -19.81
C ILE A 90 14.80 15.85 -20.16
N ALA A 91 13.54 15.68 -20.56
CA ALA A 91 12.96 14.44 -21.03
C ALA A 91 12.23 14.65 -22.35
N PHE A 92 12.05 13.57 -23.10
CA PHE A 92 11.36 13.61 -24.39
C PHE A 92 10.16 12.68 -24.37
N TYR A 93 9.04 13.19 -24.89
CA TYR A 93 7.83 12.39 -25.05
C TYR A 93 7.93 11.49 -26.28
N ALA A 94 7.67 10.19 -26.09
CA ALA A 94 7.64 9.18 -27.12
C ALA A 94 6.21 8.62 -27.24
N PRO A 95 5.42 9.06 -28.23
CA PRO A 95 4.03 8.64 -28.38
C PRO A 95 3.92 7.13 -28.63
N ASP A 96 4.85 6.55 -29.38
CA ASP A 96 4.85 5.11 -29.73
C ASP A 96 5.38 4.22 -28.59
N GLY A 97 5.84 4.80 -27.48
CA GLY A 97 6.39 4.09 -26.34
C GLY A 97 7.82 3.59 -26.57
N TYR A 98 8.26 2.63 -25.74
CA TYR A 98 9.58 2.03 -25.86
C TYR A 98 9.61 1.00 -26.99
N VAL A 99 10.38 1.29 -28.04
CA VAL A 99 10.76 0.30 -29.06
C VAL A 99 12.13 -0.28 -28.68
N PRO A 100 12.23 -1.59 -28.39
CA PRO A 100 13.51 -2.21 -28.11
C PRO A 100 14.48 -1.98 -29.27
N PRO A 101 15.75 -1.60 -29.01
CA PRO A 101 16.73 -1.49 -30.08
C PRO A 101 16.87 -2.86 -30.77
N ALA A 102 16.79 -2.88 -32.09
CA ALA A 102 17.00 -4.09 -32.88
C ALA A 102 18.33 -4.73 -32.44
N GLN A 103 18.27 -5.96 -31.93
CA GLN A 103 19.51 -6.67 -31.57
C GLN A 103 20.35 -6.78 -32.85
N PRO A 104 21.63 -6.39 -32.86
CA PRO A 104 22.47 -6.62 -34.01
C PRO A 104 22.45 -8.12 -34.29
N ASP A 105 21.96 -8.50 -35.46
CA ASP A 105 21.88 -9.89 -35.89
C ASP A 105 23.21 -10.57 -35.58
N ARG A 106 23.15 -11.58 -34.71
CA ARG A 106 24.29 -12.43 -34.39
C ARG A 106 24.70 -13.05 -35.72
N ALA A 107 25.74 -12.50 -36.35
CA ALA A 107 26.24 -12.94 -37.64
C ALA A 107 26.34 -14.47 -37.63
N LYS A 108 25.58 -15.12 -38.53
CA LYS A 108 25.66 -16.56 -38.75
C LYS A 108 27.14 -16.91 -39.00
N PRO A 109 27.73 -17.89 -38.29
CA PRO A 109 29.06 -18.34 -38.64
C PRO A 109 29.03 -18.87 -40.08
N LYS A 110 29.98 -18.39 -40.89
CA LYS A 110 30.21 -18.89 -42.25
C LYS A 110 30.46 -20.41 -42.19
N PRO A 111 29.94 -21.21 -43.13
CA PRO A 111 30.26 -22.62 -43.20
C PRO A 111 31.66 -22.78 -43.83
N GLY A 112 32.59 -23.37 -43.09
CA GLY A 112 33.89 -23.80 -43.63
C GLY A 112 35.06 -23.54 -42.69
N GLU A 113 35.39 -24.51 -41.86
CA GLU A 113 36.68 -25.22 -41.84
C GLU A 113 36.81 -26.07 -40.56
N ASP A 114 37.24 -27.31 -40.77
CA ASP A 114 37.19 -28.40 -39.81
C ASP A 114 38.25 -28.31 -38.70
N GLY A 115 37.85 -28.75 -37.50
CA GLY A 115 38.68 -29.63 -36.67
C GLY A 115 39.71 -29.00 -35.73
N LYS A 116 39.29 -28.71 -34.49
CA LYS A 116 39.95 -29.25 -33.28
C LYS A 116 39.14 -28.97 -32.01
N SER A 117 38.77 -30.05 -31.34
CA SER A 117 38.13 -30.12 -30.03
C SER A 117 38.97 -29.41 -28.96
N SER A 118 38.41 -28.36 -28.37
CA SER A 118 38.80 -27.92 -27.03
C SER A 118 37.55 -27.78 -26.18
N GLU A 119 37.50 -28.66 -25.19
CA GLU A 119 36.53 -28.73 -24.12
C GLU A 119 36.47 -27.39 -23.38
N SER A 120 35.37 -26.66 -23.56
CA SER A 120 35.05 -25.50 -22.74
C SER A 120 33.68 -25.69 -22.14
N THR A 121 33.70 -25.91 -20.83
CA THR A 121 32.59 -25.88 -19.88
C THR A 121 31.54 -24.82 -20.28
N PRO A 122 30.23 -25.12 -20.31
CA PRO A 122 29.23 -24.10 -20.54
C PRO A 122 29.23 -23.14 -19.36
N LYS A 123 29.79 -21.94 -19.57
CA LYS A 123 29.60 -20.81 -18.65
C LYS A 123 28.10 -20.56 -18.52
N PRO A 124 27.57 -20.36 -17.29
CA PRO A 124 26.16 -20.07 -17.11
C PRO A 124 25.81 -18.80 -17.89
N ALA A 125 24.69 -18.86 -18.62
CA ALA A 125 24.16 -17.74 -19.37
C ALA A 125 24.14 -16.50 -18.48
N ARG A 126 24.88 -15.46 -18.89
CA ARG A 126 24.81 -14.14 -18.26
C ARG A 126 23.34 -13.69 -18.33
N PRO A 127 22.72 -13.22 -17.24
CA PRO A 127 21.31 -12.83 -17.25
C PRO A 127 21.08 -11.78 -18.35
N LEU A 128 19.95 -11.91 -19.05
CA LEU A 128 19.54 -11.04 -20.16
C LEU A 128 19.77 -9.55 -19.82
N PRO A 129 20.22 -8.74 -20.79
CA PRO A 129 20.45 -7.31 -20.56
C PRO A 129 19.14 -6.62 -20.11
N SER A 130 19.29 -5.58 -19.29
CA SER A 130 18.25 -4.77 -18.62
C SER A 130 17.08 -4.31 -19.51
N SER A 131 17.17 -4.41 -20.83
CA SER A 131 16.14 -4.01 -21.80
C SER A 131 14.85 -4.84 -21.73
N ALA A 132 14.86 -6.04 -21.14
CA ALA A 132 13.68 -6.88 -20.96
C ALA A 132 12.76 -6.45 -19.78
N ARG A 133 13.03 -5.30 -19.14
CA ARG A 133 12.31 -4.83 -17.95
C ARG A 133 11.58 -3.51 -18.13
N ILE A 134 11.57 -2.97 -19.35
CA ILE A 134 10.85 -1.73 -19.64
C ILE A 134 9.39 -2.09 -19.93
N SER A 135 8.48 -1.45 -19.22
CA SER A 135 7.04 -1.58 -19.42
C SER A 135 6.66 -1.06 -20.80
N PRO A 136 5.80 -1.75 -21.56
CA PRO A 136 5.30 -1.25 -22.85
C PRO A 136 4.58 0.10 -22.70
N ASP A 137 4.05 0.39 -21.50
CA ASP A 137 3.32 1.62 -21.21
C ASP A 137 4.22 2.84 -21.00
N ALA A 138 5.54 2.66 -20.90
CA ALA A 138 6.47 3.74 -20.69
C ALA A 138 6.49 4.69 -21.90
N CYS A 139 6.35 6.00 -21.64
CA CYS A 139 6.04 6.98 -22.69
C CYS A 139 6.97 8.18 -22.72
N VAL A 140 7.82 8.34 -21.72
CA VAL A 140 8.77 9.45 -21.61
C VAL A 140 10.13 8.87 -21.30
N TYR A 141 11.16 9.29 -22.03
CA TYR A 141 12.53 8.90 -21.73
C TYR A 141 13.39 10.08 -21.33
N VAL A 142 14.31 9.82 -20.40
CA VAL A 142 15.26 10.77 -19.85
C VAL A 142 16.65 10.34 -20.28
N PRO A 143 17.34 11.10 -21.15
CA PRO A 143 18.70 10.77 -21.58
C PRO A 143 19.71 10.80 -20.44
N SER A 144 19.63 11.81 -19.57
CA SER A 144 20.55 12.01 -18.45
C SER A 144 19.78 12.11 -17.12
N PRO A 145 19.48 10.99 -16.46
CA PRO A 145 18.74 11.00 -15.19
C PRO A 145 19.58 11.62 -14.07
N LYS A 146 19.09 12.71 -13.46
CA LYS A 146 19.73 13.37 -12.31
C LYS A 146 18.74 13.52 -11.16
N GLY A 147 19.20 13.28 -9.94
CA GLY A 147 18.40 13.51 -8.74
C GLY A 147 17.85 12.24 -8.08
N GLN A 148 17.22 12.43 -6.92
CA GLN A 148 16.85 11.34 -6.02
C GLN A 148 15.63 10.54 -6.48
N PHE A 149 14.73 11.13 -7.27
CA PHE A 149 13.50 10.45 -7.74
C PHE A 149 13.80 9.22 -8.58
N PHE A 150 14.85 9.28 -9.40
CA PHE A 150 15.31 8.17 -10.23
C PHE A 150 15.91 7.00 -9.41
N LYS A 151 15.96 7.07 -8.07
CA LYS A 151 16.24 5.90 -7.21
C LYS A 151 15.03 4.99 -7.05
N THR A 152 13.81 5.55 -7.10
CA THR A 152 12.56 4.79 -6.93
C THR A 152 11.70 4.74 -8.19
N MET A 153 11.79 5.75 -9.07
CA MET A 153 10.98 5.88 -10.27
C MET A 153 11.76 5.61 -11.55
N GLY A 154 11.10 5.06 -12.56
CA GLY A 154 11.63 4.83 -13.89
C GLY A 154 12.46 3.56 -14.04
N GLN A 155 12.50 3.05 -15.27
CA GLN A 155 13.16 1.81 -15.67
C GLN A 155 14.34 2.14 -16.59
N ALA A 156 15.51 1.62 -16.26
CA ALA A 156 16.73 1.91 -17.00
C ALA A 156 16.85 1.00 -18.24
N ASP A 157 17.12 1.62 -19.39
CA ASP A 157 17.45 0.98 -20.65
C ASP A 157 18.91 0.51 -20.67
N SER A 158 19.20 -0.43 -21.55
CA SER A 158 20.53 -0.82 -22.00
C SER A 158 21.40 0.37 -22.43
N SER A 159 20.80 1.40 -23.04
CA SER A 159 21.48 2.63 -23.49
C SER A 159 21.66 3.68 -22.39
N SER A 160 21.62 3.30 -21.11
CA SER A 160 21.74 4.20 -19.92
C SER A 160 20.67 5.31 -19.78
N ARG A 161 19.65 5.31 -20.65
CA ARG A 161 18.47 6.18 -20.57
C ARG A 161 17.48 5.62 -19.55
N VAL A 162 16.66 6.48 -18.96
CA VAL A 162 15.60 6.04 -18.04
C VAL A 162 14.24 6.32 -18.66
N TRP A 163 13.41 5.29 -18.76
CA TRP A 163 12.02 5.36 -19.19
C TRP A 163 11.10 5.54 -18.00
N LEU A 164 10.16 6.47 -18.11
CA LEU A 164 9.18 6.79 -17.10
C LEU A 164 7.80 6.32 -17.54
N LEU A 165 7.04 5.79 -16.59
CA LEU A 165 5.62 5.54 -16.74
C LEU A 165 4.84 6.87 -16.77
N PRO A 166 3.63 6.91 -17.36
CA PRO A 166 2.82 8.13 -17.45
C PRO A 166 2.59 8.80 -16.08
N GLU A 167 2.32 8.03 -15.02
CA GLU A 167 2.12 8.59 -13.66
C GLU A 167 3.41 9.15 -13.04
N GLU A 168 4.56 8.56 -13.36
CA GLU A 168 5.86 9.04 -12.88
C GLU A 168 6.25 10.33 -13.60
N ALA A 169 6.07 10.37 -14.92
CA ALA A 169 6.33 11.53 -15.74
C ALA A 169 5.42 12.71 -15.34
N LEU A 170 4.12 12.45 -15.17
CA LEU A 170 3.14 13.45 -14.77
C LEU A 170 3.44 14.02 -13.38
N TYR A 171 3.84 13.16 -12.44
CA TYR A 171 4.23 13.61 -11.10
C TYR A 171 5.46 14.53 -11.12
N LEU A 172 6.48 14.19 -11.93
CA LEU A 172 7.71 14.96 -11.98
C LEU A 172 7.56 16.30 -12.71
N ILE A 173 6.72 16.37 -13.76
CA ILE A 173 6.40 17.63 -14.45
C ILE A 173 5.54 18.55 -13.56
N GLU A 174 4.54 18.01 -12.84
CA GLU A 174 3.69 18.79 -11.93
C GLU A 174 4.51 19.41 -10.79
N ARG A 175 5.49 18.67 -10.28
CA ARG A 175 6.45 19.11 -9.27
C ARG A 175 7.45 20.16 -9.79
N GLY A 176 7.60 20.29 -11.11
CA GLY A 176 8.63 21.14 -11.73
C GLY A 176 10.05 20.58 -11.63
N SER A 177 10.21 19.27 -11.43
CA SER A 177 11.54 18.61 -11.39
C SER A 177 11.98 18.05 -12.75
N LEU A 178 11.02 17.89 -13.67
CA LEU A 178 11.25 17.40 -15.02
C LEU A 178 10.71 18.43 -16.02
N ASP A 179 11.44 18.60 -17.11
CA ASP A 179 11.03 19.38 -18.27
C ASP A 179 10.86 18.42 -19.44
N ILE A 180 9.61 18.22 -19.86
CA ILE A 180 9.26 17.27 -20.93
C ILE A 180 9.13 18.05 -22.23
N ARG A 181 9.77 17.58 -23.29
CA ARG A 181 9.72 18.20 -24.61
C ARG A 181 9.01 17.31 -25.63
N TRP A 182 8.36 17.94 -26.59
CA TRP A 182 7.73 17.26 -27.72
C TRP A 182 8.78 16.55 -28.58
N PRO A 183 8.44 15.40 -29.19
CA PRO A 183 9.36 14.72 -30.09
C PRO A 183 9.71 15.63 -31.26
N SER A 184 11.00 15.78 -31.55
CA SER A 184 11.46 16.48 -32.75
C SER A 184 11.22 15.58 -33.97
N PRO A 185 10.67 16.10 -35.08
CA PRO A 185 10.47 15.32 -36.30
C PRO A 185 11.78 14.83 -36.95
N SER A 186 12.92 15.42 -36.58
CA SER A 186 14.25 14.98 -37.01
C SER A 186 14.85 14.03 -35.97
N ALA A 187 14.36 12.79 -35.92
CA ALA A 187 14.75 11.79 -34.93
C ALA A 187 16.20 11.24 -35.08
N SER A 188 17.07 11.90 -35.86
CA SER A 188 18.39 11.38 -36.27
C SER A 188 19.59 12.28 -35.97
N ALA A 189 19.47 13.32 -35.14
CA ALA A 189 20.59 14.20 -34.81
C ALA A 189 20.87 14.24 -33.30
N THR A 190 21.62 13.25 -32.81
CA THR A 190 22.18 13.25 -31.44
C THR A 190 23.41 14.17 -31.38
N GLY A 191 23.20 15.47 -31.62
CA GLY A 191 24.22 16.50 -31.49
C GLY A 191 24.08 17.27 -30.17
N PRO A 192 25.16 17.51 -29.41
CA PRO A 192 25.12 18.41 -28.26
C PRO A 192 24.83 19.84 -28.74
N GLY A 193 23.60 20.32 -28.53
CA GLY A 193 23.18 21.68 -28.91
C GLY A 193 21.75 21.79 -29.48
N GLU A 194 21.15 20.70 -29.97
CA GLU A 194 19.75 20.72 -30.46
C GLU A 194 18.70 20.59 -29.35
N GLU A 195 19.14 20.33 -28.11
CA GLU A 195 18.25 20.33 -26.95
C GLU A 195 17.47 21.64 -26.88
N ASP A 196 18.06 22.79 -27.19
CA ASP A 196 17.39 24.10 -27.12
C ASP A 196 16.35 24.36 -28.22
N LEU A 197 16.32 23.57 -29.30
CA LEU A 197 15.36 23.72 -30.41
C LEU A 197 14.05 22.96 -30.19
N SER A 198 13.99 22.08 -29.19
CA SER A 198 12.79 21.27 -28.93
C SER A 198 11.75 22.00 -28.07
N VAL A 199 10.48 21.90 -28.46
CA VAL A 199 9.38 22.64 -27.85
C VAL A 199 9.00 22.01 -26.49
N PRO A 200 8.97 22.79 -25.38
CA PRO A 200 8.54 22.28 -24.09
C PRO A 200 7.04 21.95 -24.09
N MET A 201 6.68 20.86 -23.42
CA MET A 201 5.31 20.41 -23.22
C MET A 201 4.70 21.16 -22.04
N SER A 202 3.50 21.71 -22.21
CA SER A 202 2.75 22.31 -21.11
C SER A 202 2.22 21.24 -20.15
N LEU A 203 1.95 21.61 -18.89
CA LEU A 203 1.36 20.70 -17.92
C LEU A 203 0.01 20.16 -18.43
N GLN A 204 -0.82 21.02 -19.01
CA GLN A 204 -2.12 20.66 -19.58
C GLN A 204 -1.97 19.65 -20.72
N ALA A 205 -0.97 19.83 -21.60
CA ALA A 205 -0.68 18.87 -22.65
C ALA A 205 -0.22 17.52 -22.08
N ALA A 206 0.60 17.52 -21.03
CA ALA A 206 1.01 16.28 -20.36
C ALA A 206 -0.20 15.52 -19.78
N TYR A 207 -1.13 16.23 -19.13
CA TYR A 207 -2.39 15.62 -18.68
C TYR A 207 -3.19 15.01 -19.84
N ALA A 208 -3.30 15.72 -20.97
CA ALA A 208 -4.02 15.21 -22.13
C ALA A 208 -3.34 13.98 -22.78
N CYS A 209 -2.01 13.92 -22.79
CA CYS A 209 -1.27 12.81 -23.39
C CYS A 209 -1.12 11.59 -22.49
N PHE A 210 -1.09 11.78 -21.16
CA PHE A 210 -0.77 10.70 -20.20
C PHE A 210 -2.02 10.09 -19.57
N MET A 211 -3.10 10.85 -19.41
CA MET A 211 -4.35 10.29 -18.90
C MET A 211 -4.93 9.26 -19.88
N GLY A 212 -5.40 8.13 -19.36
CA GLY A 212 -5.88 6.99 -20.12
C GLY A 212 -4.77 6.10 -20.71
N ARG A 213 -3.53 6.61 -20.82
CA ARG A 213 -2.41 5.81 -21.36
C ARG A 213 -2.01 4.73 -20.36
N GLY A 214 -2.00 3.48 -20.83
CA GLY A 214 -1.64 2.32 -20.01
C GLY A 214 -2.51 2.19 -18.76
N GLY A 215 -3.81 2.49 -18.85
CA GLY A 215 -4.77 2.33 -17.74
C GLY A 215 -4.63 3.36 -16.61
N LEU A 216 -3.96 4.49 -16.84
CA LEU A 216 -3.86 5.56 -15.85
C LEU A 216 -5.15 6.38 -15.78
N THR A 217 -5.86 6.29 -14.67
CA THR A 217 -7.01 7.16 -14.37
C THR A 217 -6.62 8.30 -13.41
N LEU A 218 -7.46 9.33 -13.32
CA LEU A 218 -7.23 10.48 -12.44
C LEU A 218 -7.20 10.07 -10.96
N GLU A 219 -8.02 9.08 -10.58
CA GLU A 219 -8.13 8.55 -9.22
C GLU A 219 -6.84 7.81 -8.83
N ARG A 220 -6.36 6.94 -9.73
CA ARG A 220 -5.08 6.24 -9.56
C ARG A 220 -3.92 7.22 -9.45
N TYR A 221 -3.93 8.27 -10.27
CA TYR A 221 -2.93 9.33 -10.20
C TYR A 221 -3.01 10.13 -8.89
N SER A 222 -4.21 10.43 -8.39
CA SER A 222 -4.40 11.15 -7.12
C SER A 222 -3.84 10.35 -5.93
N VAL A 223 -4.10 9.04 -5.90
CA VAL A 223 -3.50 8.12 -4.90
C VAL A 223 -1.98 8.08 -5.05
N TYR A 224 -1.48 7.97 -6.28
CA TYR A 224 -0.05 7.94 -6.56
C TYR A 224 0.67 9.20 -6.05
N THR A 225 0.18 10.38 -6.40
CA THR A 225 0.80 11.65 -6.01
C THR A 225 0.76 11.88 -4.50
N GLY A 226 -0.36 11.56 -3.84
CA GLY A 226 -0.49 11.67 -2.38
C GLY A 226 0.54 10.81 -1.65
N LEU A 227 0.65 9.53 -2.02
CA LEU A 227 1.62 8.62 -1.42
C LEU A 227 3.07 8.98 -1.75
N LYS A 228 3.35 9.47 -2.97
CA LYS A 228 4.69 9.95 -3.33
C LYS A 228 5.10 11.17 -2.54
N ARG A 229 4.18 12.11 -2.26
CA ARG A 229 4.46 13.30 -1.42
C ARG A 229 4.81 12.90 0.02
N LEU A 230 4.22 11.82 0.53
CA LEU A 230 4.56 11.23 1.84
C LEU A 230 5.88 10.43 1.84
N GLY A 231 6.54 10.29 0.68
CA GLY A 231 7.86 9.65 0.57
C GLY A 231 7.83 8.14 0.31
N TYR A 232 6.66 7.54 0.08
CA TYR A 232 6.56 6.12 -0.23
C TYR A 232 7.13 5.80 -1.63
N ALA A 233 7.66 4.58 -1.80
CA ALA A 233 7.94 4.04 -3.13
C ALA A 233 6.73 3.23 -3.62
N LEU A 234 6.38 3.39 -4.89
CA LEU A 234 5.21 2.77 -5.52
C LEU A 234 5.64 2.02 -6.77
N VAL A 235 5.07 0.84 -6.98
CA VAL A 235 5.24 0.01 -8.16
C VAL A 235 3.86 -0.50 -8.58
N ARG A 236 3.58 -0.55 -9.90
CA ARG A 236 2.34 -1.13 -10.43
C ARG A 236 2.25 -2.62 -10.04
N ALA A 237 1.10 -3.04 -9.53
CA ALA A 237 0.82 -4.43 -9.20
C ALA A 237 0.25 -5.17 -10.43
N PRO A 238 0.20 -6.52 -10.44
CA PRO A 238 -0.34 -7.30 -11.55
C PRO A 238 -1.79 -6.94 -11.91
N GLY A 239 -2.60 -6.53 -10.92
CA GLY A 239 -3.98 -6.08 -11.13
C GLY A 239 -4.13 -4.66 -11.67
N TRP A 240 -3.07 -4.08 -12.26
CA TRP A 240 -3.10 -2.73 -12.82
C TRP A 240 -4.00 -2.61 -14.04
N CYS A 241 -3.96 -3.57 -14.97
CA CYS A 241 -4.78 -3.53 -16.17
C CYS A 241 -6.16 -4.14 -15.89
N ASP A 242 -7.21 -3.33 -16.03
CA ASP A 242 -8.59 -3.78 -15.85
C ASP A 242 -9.09 -4.57 -17.07
N ASP A 243 -8.50 -4.31 -18.25
CA ASP A 243 -8.89 -4.88 -19.55
C ASP A 243 -8.44 -6.34 -19.77
N ILE A 244 -7.65 -6.89 -18.84
CA ILE A 244 -7.31 -8.30 -18.86
C ILE A 244 -8.52 -9.04 -18.28
N GLU A 245 -9.50 -9.28 -19.15
CA GLU A 245 -10.40 -10.41 -19.00
C GLU A 245 -9.54 -11.66 -18.76
N PRO A 246 -9.90 -12.53 -17.82
CA PRO A 246 -9.22 -13.81 -17.71
C PRO A 246 -9.42 -14.53 -19.04
N GLN A 247 -8.44 -14.44 -19.95
CA GLN A 247 -8.29 -15.42 -21.01
C GLN A 247 -8.31 -16.75 -20.29
N ASP A 248 -9.35 -17.56 -20.56
CA ASP A 248 -9.60 -18.86 -19.99
C ASP A 248 -8.26 -19.53 -19.68
N ALA A 249 -7.82 -19.38 -18.43
CA ALA A 249 -6.59 -20.00 -17.99
C ALA A 249 -6.91 -21.47 -18.12
N ASP A 250 -6.27 -22.10 -19.11
CA ASP A 250 -6.38 -23.49 -19.47
C ASP A 250 -6.88 -24.33 -18.30
N VAL A 251 -8.03 -24.99 -18.49
CA VAL A 251 -8.67 -25.94 -17.57
C VAL A 251 -7.80 -27.20 -17.37
N SER A 252 -6.48 -27.09 -17.45
CA SER A 252 -5.53 -28.19 -17.57
C SER A 252 -4.31 -28.10 -16.65
N ASP A 253 -4.37 -27.40 -15.51
CA ASP A 253 -3.40 -27.69 -14.44
C ASP A 253 -3.84 -27.35 -13.01
N ALA A 254 -5.05 -27.76 -12.63
CA ALA A 254 -5.39 -27.98 -11.23
C ALA A 254 -5.22 -29.46 -10.90
N SER A 255 -3.97 -29.83 -10.64
CA SER A 255 -3.51 -30.92 -9.78
C SER A 255 -4.60 -31.87 -9.28
N LYS A 256 -4.50 -33.12 -9.74
CA LYS A 256 -5.10 -34.32 -9.14
C LYS A 256 -4.95 -34.26 -7.61
N ALA A 257 -5.99 -33.79 -6.91
CA ALA A 257 -6.19 -34.17 -5.52
C ALA A 257 -6.49 -35.67 -5.57
N ALA A 258 -5.49 -36.49 -5.21
CA ALA A 258 -5.73 -37.90 -4.96
C ALA A 258 -6.90 -37.99 -3.97
N PRO A 259 -7.95 -38.78 -4.25
CA PRO A 259 -8.92 -39.08 -3.22
C PRO A 259 -8.14 -39.76 -2.10
N ASN A 260 -8.10 -39.15 -0.92
CA ASN A 260 -7.65 -39.85 0.28
C ASN A 260 -8.46 -41.14 0.32
N LYS A 261 -7.80 -42.29 0.11
CA LYS A 261 -8.39 -43.59 0.36
C LYS A 261 -8.71 -43.61 1.85
N LEU A 262 -9.96 -43.31 2.20
CA LEU A 262 -10.48 -43.59 3.53
C LEU A 262 -10.38 -45.10 3.72
N HIS A 263 -9.31 -45.55 4.36
CA HIS A 263 -9.32 -46.84 5.02
C HIS A 263 -10.28 -46.67 6.20
N GLY A 264 -11.48 -47.23 6.07
CA GLY A 264 -12.42 -47.30 7.17
C GLY A 264 -11.73 -47.94 8.38
N PRO A 265 -11.95 -47.42 9.60
CA PRO A 265 -11.37 -48.02 10.79
C PRO A 265 -11.87 -49.47 10.90
N GLY A 266 -10.94 -50.43 10.97
CA GLY A 266 -11.29 -51.84 11.24
C GLY A 266 -12.00 -52.01 12.59
N LEU A 267 -12.45 -53.23 12.90
CA LEU A 267 -13.24 -53.53 14.12
C LEU A 267 -12.62 -53.01 15.44
N ALA A 268 -11.28 -52.90 15.51
CA ALA A 268 -10.56 -52.29 16.65
C ALA A 268 -10.76 -50.76 16.76
N GLY A 269 -10.93 -50.05 15.64
CA GLY A 269 -11.24 -48.63 15.61
C GLY A 269 -12.71 -48.31 15.91
N ILE A 270 -13.63 -49.27 15.71
CA ILE A 270 -15.03 -49.17 16.12
C ILE A 270 -15.17 -49.37 17.64
N LEU A 271 -14.44 -50.32 18.22
CA LEU A 271 -14.34 -50.48 19.68
C LEU A 271 -13.60 -49.31 20.35
N GLY A 272 -12.56 -48.80 19.70
CA GLY A 272 -11.87 -47.57 20.11
C GLY A 272 -12.76 -46.33 20.00
N SER A 273 -13.61 -46.22 18.97
CA SER A 273 -14.59 -45.13 18.87
C SER A 273 -15.72 -45.27 19.89
N LEU A 274 -16.08 -46.49 20.31
CA LEU A 274 -17.08 -46.73 21.35
C LEU A 274 -16.56 -46.39 22.76
N PHE A 275 -15.29 -46.73 23.04
CA PHE A 275 -14.62 -46.34 24.29
C PHE A 275 -14.35 -44.83 24.33
N ASN A 276 -13.93 -44.26 23.20
CA ASN A 276 -13.85 -42.82 23.05
C ASN A 276 -15.23 -42.18 23.14
N TRP A 277 -16.32 -42.77 22.65
CA TRP A 277 -17.70 -42.27 22.79
C TRP A 277 -18.19 -42.22 24.24
N ILE A 278 -17.84 -43.22 25.06
CA ILE A 278 -18.16 -43.27 26.50
C ILE A 278 -17.28 -42.28 27.29
N HIS A 279 -16.03 -42.08 26.85
CA HIS A 279 -15.14 -41.09 27.42
C HIS A 279 -15.23 -39.70 26.78
N ASP A 280 -15.98 -39.56 25.68
CA ASP A 280 -16.11 -38.33 24.90
C ASP A 280 -17.23 -37.52 25.50
N PRO A 281 -16.92 -36.37 26.10
CA PRO A 281 -17.94 -35.48 26.59
C PRO A 281 -18.72 -34.82 25.43
N LEU A 282 -18.34 -35.07 24.17
CA LEU A 282 -18.91 -34.49 22.94
C LEU A 282 -20.20 -35.18 22.46
N SER A 283 -20.47 -36.44 22.84
CA SER A 283 -21.59 -37.18 22.24
C SER A 283 -22.96 -36.98 22.91
N THR A 284 -23.04 -36.28 24.04
CA THR A 284 -24.28 -36.08 24.80
C THR A 284 -24.91 -34.69 24.60
N ALA A 285 -24.31 -33.84 23.76
CA ALA A 285 -24.85 -32.52 23.45
C ALA A 285 -25.89 -32.61 22.32
N SER A 286 -27.14 -32.93 22.68
CA SER A 286 -28.27 -32.78 21.76
C SER A 286 -28.80 -31.34 21.82
N THR A 287 -28.48 -30.56 20.79
CA THR A 287 -28.83 -29.14 20.65
C THR A 287 -30.33 -28.87 20.46
N ALA A 288 -31.15 -29.91 20.29
CA ALA A 288 -32.58 -29.74 20.04
C ALA A 288 -33.41 -29.56 21.33
N THR A 289 -33.04 -30.20 22.45
CA THR A 289 -33.85 -30.19 23.69
C THR A 289 -33.05 -30.34 25.00
N GLY A 290 -31.71 -30.32 24.96
CA GLY A 290 -30.84 -30.51 26.14
C GLY A 290 -29.93 -29.32 26.47
N PRO A 291 -29.22 -29.36 27.62
CA PRO A 291 -28.21 -28.38 27.95
C PRO A 291 -27.08 -28.40 26.91
N ILE A 292 -26.64 -27.20 26.49
CA ILE A 292 -25.63 -26.98 25.44
C ILE A 292 -24.33 -27.76 25.71
N ILE A 293 -23.94 -27.81 26.99
CA ILE A 293 -22.86 -28.64 27.48
C ILE A 293 -23.54 -29.89 28.05
N GLY A 294 -23.43 -31.03 27.36
CA GLY A 294 -24.00 -32.30 27.84
C GLY A 294 -23.57 -32.64 29.27
N THR A 295 -24.32 -33.50 29.96
CA THR A 295 -24.15 -33.86 31.39
C THR A 295 -22.87 -34.64 31.73
N GLY A 296 -21.86 -34.61 30.87
CA GLY A 296 -20.57 -35.27 31.07
C GLY A 296 -19.71 -34.61 32.16
N ILE A 297 -18.76 -35.37 32.70
CA ILE A 297 -17.80 -34.90 33.70
C ILE A 297 -16.71 -34.09 33.00
N HIS A 298 -16.54 -32.82 33.38
CA HIS A 298 -15.49 -31.95 32.84
C HIS A 298 -14.37 -31.80 33.87
N ARG A 299 -13.13 -32.11 33.48
CA ARG A 299 -11.96 -32.02 34.38
C ARG A 299 -11.27 -30.66 34.31
N HIS A 300 -11.28 -30.03 33.13
CA HIS A 300 -10.75 -28.69 32.93
C HIS A 300 -11.80 -27.74 32.37
N TYR A 301 -11.73 -26.48 32.79
CA TYR A 301 -12.61 -25.42 32.28
C TYR A 301 -12.41 -25.17 30.76
N MET A 302 -11.22 -25.50 30.24
CA MET A 302 -10.94 -25.47 28.81
C MET A 302 -11.81 -26.45 28.02
N ASP A 303 -12.14 -27.61 28.59
CA ASP A 303 -12.97 -28.63 27.93
C ASP A 303 -14.40 -28.12 27.77
N VAL A 304 -14.89 -27.38 28.78
CA VAL A 304 -16.20 -26.71 28.73
C VAL A 304 -16.22 -25.65 27.64
N TYR A 305 -15.19 -24.81 27.56
CA TYR A 305 -15.11 -23.77 26.53
C TYR A 305 -14.94 -24.31 25.11
N ARG A 306 -14.21 -25.42 24.94
CA ARG A 306 -14.11 -26.11 23.64
C ARG A 306 -15.46 -26.63 23.18
N LYS A 307 -16.32 -27.10 24.09
CA LYS A 307 -17.70 -27.50 23.77
C LYS A 307 -18.62 -26.33 23.44
N LEU A 308 -18.45 -25.20 24.12
CA LEU A 308 -19.22 -23.99 23.84
C LEU A 308 -18.85 -23.35 22.50
N ALA A 309 -17.74 -23.76 21.86
CA ALA A 309 -17.34 -23.32 20.54
C ALA A 309 -18.16 -23.99 19.42
N ILE A 310 -19.46 -23.74 19.41
CA ILE A 310 -20.43 -24.36 18.49
C ILE A 310 -20.44 -23.67 17.13
N ILE A 311 -20.15 -22.37 17.11
CA ILE A 311 -20.19 -21.55 15.89
C ILE A 311 -19.00 -21.95 15.03
N PRO A 312 -19.23 -22.49 13.81
CA PRO A 312 -18.15 -22.80 12.89
C PRO A 312 -17.44 -21.50 12.52
N TRP A 313 -16.11 -21.55 12.47
CA TRP A 313 -15.29 -20.40 12.13
C TRP A 313 -14.31 -20.77 11.03
N TYR A 314 -13.92 -19.77 10.27
CA TYR A 314 -13.07 -19.91 9.09
C TYR A 314 -11.58 -19.80 9.45
N ASP A 315 -10.76 -20.72 8.95
CA ASP A 315 -9.31 -20.66 9.07
C ASP A 315 -8.65 -20.05 7.81
N PRO A 316 -8.08 -18.82 7.90
CA PRO A 316 -7.47 -18.13 6.77
C PRO A 316 -6.20 -18.80 6.26
N VAL A 317 -5.57 -19.68 7.06
CA VAL A 317 -4.37 -20.42 6.64
C VAL A 317 -4.73 -21.58 5.71
N THR A 318 -5.94 -22.12 5.86
CA THR A 318 -6.45 -23.19 4.98
C THR A 318 -7.06 -22.66 3.69
N ALA A 319 -7.26 -21.34 3.61
CA ALA A 319 -7.88 -20.70 2.47
C ALA A 319 -6.97 -20.76 1.24
N ARG A 320 -7.56 -21.13 0.10
CA ARG A 320 -6.85 -21.18 -1.18
C ARG A 320 -6.36 -19.76 -1.51
N GLU A 321 -5.14 -19.67 -2.02
CA GLU A 321 -4.67 -18.44 -2.66
C GLU A 321 -5.35 -18.34 -4.02
N ARG A 322 -5.89 -17.16 -4.34
CA ARG A 322 -6.46 -16.87 -5.66
C ARG A 322 -5.48 -16.10 -6.51
N HIS A 323 -5.61 -16.25 -7.81
CA HIS A 323 -4.83 -15.42 -8.71
C HIS A 323 -5.38 -13.98 -8.69
N PRO A 324 -4.53 -12.94 -8.76
CA PRO A 324 -5.00 -11.55 -8.78
C PRO A 324 -6.00 -11.22 -9.90
N PHE A 325 -5.96 -11.94 -11.02
CA PHE A 325 -6.89 -11.76 -12.15
C PHE A 325 -8.29 -12.35 -11.89
N ASP A 326 -8.46 -13.19 -10.87
CA ASP A 326 -9.76 -13.77 -10.51
C ASP A 326 -10.68 -12.76 -9.78
N THR A 327 -10.15 -11.58 -9.45
CA THR A 327 -10.89 -10.51 -8.79
C THR A 327 -11.68 -9.69 -9.80
N THR A 328 -12.81 -9.10 -9.40
CA THR A 328 -13.60 -8.22 -10.29
C THR A 328 -13.14 -6.77 -10.16
N PRO A 329 -12.81 -6.05 -11.26
CA PRO A 329 -12.59 -4.61 -11.23
C PRO A 329 -13.80 -3.88 -10.62
N PRO A 330 -13.63 -2.81 -9.82
CA PRO A 330 -12.39 -2.11 -9.47
C PRO A 330 -11.65 -2.69 -8.23
N PHE A 331 -12.15 -3.78 -7.64
CA PHE A 331 -11.61 -4.36 -6.41
C PHE A 331 -10.39 -5.25 -6.67
N ARG A 332 -9.34 -4.69 -7.27
CA ARG A 332 -8.05 -5.35 -7.55
C ARG A 332 -6.90 -4.61 -6.89
N VAL A 333 -5.82 -5.30 -6.57
CA VAL A 333 -4.59 -4.65 -6.10
C VAL A 333 -3.89 -3.99 -7.30
N VAL A 334 -3.83 -2.66 -7.28
CA VAL A 334 -3.29 -1.81 -8.36
C VAL A 334 -1.87 -1.33 -8.03
N PHE A 335 -1.56 -1.09 -6.75
CA PHE A 335 -0.25 -0.61 -6.30
C PHE A 335 0.38 -1.50 -5.23
N HIS A 336 1.67 -1.76 -5.39
CA HIS A 336 2.57 -2.24 -4.35
C HIS A 336 3.36 -1.08 -3.77
N ILE A 337 3.31 -0.92 -2.45
CA ILE A 337 3.85 0.24 -1.73
C ILE A 337 4.92 -0.20 -0.75
N TYR A 338 5.97 0.60 -0.69
CA TYR A 338 7.10 0.41 0.20
C TYR A 338 7.30 1.66 1.05
N LYS A 339 7.45 1.47 2.35
CA LYS A 339 7.73 2.55 3.31
C LYS A 339 9.09 3.20 2.99
N PRO A 340 9.27 4.48 3.35
CA PRO A 340 10.58 5.14 3.21
C PRO A 340 11.72 4.42 3.95
N SER A 341 11.40 3.71 5.04
CA SER A 341 12.33 2.93 5.84
C SER A 341 12.76 1.60 5.19
N THR A 342 12.00 1.11 4.20
CA THR A 342 12.22 -0.20 3.59
C THR A 342 13.33 -0.09 2.54
N PRO A 343 14.38 -0.94 2.58
CA PRO A 343 15.47 -0.89 1.61
C PRO A 343 14.97 -1.29 0.22
N PHE A 344 14.71 -0.28 -0.62
CA PHE A 344 14.11 -0.48 -1.94
C PHE A 344 15.19 -0.63 -3.03
N LYS A 345 15.11 -1.71 -3.81
CA LYS A 345 15.91 -1.92 -5.02
C LYS A 345 14.99 -2.14 -6.22
N LYS A 346 15.08 -1.28 -7.24
CA LYS A 346 14.24 -1.38 -8.46
C LYS A 346 14.35 -2.72 -9.17
N SER A 347 15.55 -3.31 -9.19
CA SER A 347 15.82 -4.55 -9.91
C SER A 347 15.22 -5.79 -9.24
N ALA A 348 15.01 -5.72 -7.93
CA ALA A 348 14.48 -6.80 -7.11
C ALA A 348 13.80 -6.14 -5.91
N PRO A 349 12.55 -5.64 -6.10
CA PRO A 349 11.84 -5.00 -5.01
C PRO A 349 11.62 -6.03 -3.88
N PRO A 350 11.70 -5.59 -2.61
CA PRO A 350 11.41 -6.46 -1.47
C PRO A 350 9.92 -6.83 -1.43
N THR A 351 9.49 -7.55 -0.41
CA THR A 351 8.05 -7.76 -0.17
C THR A 351 7.37 -6.41 0.11
N PRO A 352 6.22 -6.10 -0.53
CA PRO A 352 5.55 -4.83 -0.33
C PRO A 352 4.99 -4.71 1.10
N ASP A 353 5.12 -3.52 1.67
CA ASP A 353 4.60 -3.18 3.00
C ASP A 353 3.08 -3.04 2.98
N PHE A 354 2.55 -2.41 1.92
CA PHE A 354 1.13 -2.23 1.71
C PHE A 354 0.75 -2.58 0.27
N ARG A 355 -0.46 -3.11 0.13
CA ARG A 355 -1.10 -3.44 -1.14
C ARG A 355 -2.34 -2.58 -1.25
N ILE A 356 -2.43 -1.76 -2.29
CA ILE A 356 -3.54 -0.83 -2.47
C ILE A 356 -4.43 -1.22 -3.64
N ALA A 357 -5.73 -1.31 -3.36
CA ALA A 357 -6.80 -1.27 -4.34
C ALA A 357 -7.35 0.15 -4.43
N VAL A 358 -7.55 0.67 -5.64
CA VAL A 358 -8.09 2.03 -5.86
C VAL A 358 -9.54 1.91 -6.31
N VAL A 359 -10.44 2.56 -5.57
CA VAL A 359 -11.88 2.54 -5.86
C VAL A 359 -12.38 3.96 -6.04
N SER A 360 -12.99 4.22 -7.19
CA SER A 360 -13.65 5.49 -7.50
C SER A 360 -15.08 5.46 -6.97
N THR A 361 -15.49 6.43 -6.16
CA THR A 361 -16.88 6.56 -5.69
C THR A 361 -17.84 6.96 -6.81
N ARG A 362 -17.32 7.53 -7.91
CA ARG A 362 -18.12 7.95 -9.07
C ARG A 362 -18.59 6.76 -9.88
N ASP A 363 -17.72 5.77 -10.06
CA ASP A 363 -18.01 4.57 -10.84
C ASP A 363 -18.71 3.51 -9.98
N GLN A 364 -18.28 3.39 -8.72
CA GLN A 364 -18.80 2.41 -7.77
C GLN A 364 -19.45 3.11 -6.58
N THR A 365 -20.78 3.21 -6.61
CA THR A 365 -21.57 3.85 -5.55
C THR A 365 -21.96 2.91 -4.42
N THR A 366 -21.79 1.59 -4.59
CA THR A 366 -22.17 0.58 -3.60
C THR A 366 -20.95 -0.01 -2.88
N MET A 367 -21.14 -0.36 -1.61
CA MET A 367 -20.11 -1.03 -0.80
C MET A 367 -19.73 -2.39 -1.42
N PRO A 368 -18.44 -2.81 -1.31
CA PRO A 368 -18.00 -4.10 -1.81
C PRO A 368 -18.79 -5.23 -1.18
N THR A 369 -19.23 -6.18 -2.01
CA THR A 369 -19.88 -7.39 -1.53
C THR A 369 -18.87 -8.31 -0.83
N MET A 370 -19.36 -9.21 0.03
CA MET A 370 -18.51 -10.16 0.76
C MET A 370 -17.66 -11.02 -0.18
N THR A 371 -18.22 -11.43 -1.33
CA THR A 371 -17.51 -12.25 -2.32
C THR A 371 -16.39 -11.49 -3.00
N GLN A 372 -16.61 -10.22 -3.36
CA GLN A 372 -15.60 -9.34 -3.95
C GLN A 372 -14.47 -9.05 -2.95
N LEU A 373 -14.83 -8.75 -1.70
CA LEU A 373 -13.85 -8.48 -0.66
C LEU A 373 -13.04 -9.74 -0.30
N GLY A 374 -13.71 -10.89 -0.20
CA GLY A 374 -13.07 -12.19 0.00
C GLY A 374 -12.09 -12.51 -1.12
N ALA A 375 -12.48 -12.32 -2.38
CA ALA A 375 -11.59 -12.51 -3.53
C ALA A 375 -10.38 -11.56 -3.50
N LEU A 376 -10.59 -10.28 -3.15
CA LEU A 376 -9.52 -9.30 -3.00
C LEU A 376 -8.52 -9.70 -1.90
N LEU A 377 -9.00 -10.14 -0.74
CA LEU A 377 -8.14 -10.60 0.34
C LEU A 377 -7.41 -11.89 -0.04
N GLU A 378 -8.10 -12.85 -0.66
CA GLU A 378 -7.52 -14.12 -1.13
C GLU A 378 -6.47 -13.96 -2.24
N SER A 379 -6.49 -12.85 -2.98
CA SER A 379 -5.46 -12.49 -3.96
C SER A 379 -4.14 -12.03 -3.33
N THR A 380 -4.14 -11.74 -2.02
CA THR A 380 -2.94 -11.32 -1.29
C THR A 380 -2.27 -12.49 -0.58
N PRO A 381 -0.92 -12.49 -0.52
CA PRO A 381 -0.20 -13.56 0.15
C PRO A 381 -0.50 -13.55 1.66
N LEU A 382 -0.43 -14.72 2.26
CA LEU A 382 -0.62 -14.91 3.70
C LEU A 382 0.49 -14.21 4.49
N ASP A 383 0.10 -13.31 5.40
CA ASP A 383 0.98 -12.58 6.31
C ASP A 383 0.48 -12.72 7.77
N PRO A 384 0.79 -13.86 8.43
CA PRO A 384 0.32 -14.10 9.79
C PRO A 384 1.02 -13.14 10.78
N PRO A 385 0.31 -12.70 11.83
CA PRO A 385 0.88 -11.77 12.81
C PRO A 385 2.01 -12.45 13.61
N ARG A 386 3.27 -12.14 13.27
CA ARG A 386 4.48 -12.69 13.91
C ARG A 386 5.12 -11.68 14.87
N GLY A 387 5.73 -12.19 15.95
CA GLY A 387 6.56 -11.42 16.88
C GLY A 387 6.03 -11.36 18.32
N GLU A 388 6.90 -11.07 19.28
CA GLU A 388 6.61 -11.11 20.72
C GLU A 388 5.42 -10.22 21.13
N LYS A 389 5.37 -8.99 20.61
CA LYS A 389 4.24 -8.06 20.86
C LYS A 389 2.92 -8.62 20.31
N MET A 390 2.99 -9.26 19.15
CA MET A 390 1.82 -9.88 18.53
C MET A 390 1.38 -11.10 19.32
N GLU A 391 2.30 -11.94 19.80
CA GLU A 391 1.98 -13.10 20.65
C GLU A 391 1.31 -12.72 21.98
N ARG A 392 1.68 -11.58 22.55
CA ARG A 392 1.12 -11.12 23.83
C ARG A 392 -0.20 -10.37 23.69
N MET A 393 -0.38 -9.57 22.63
CA MET A 393 -1.52 -8.65 22.50
C MET A 393 -2.53 -9.12 21.44
N MET A 394 -3.60 -9.78 21.88
CA MET A 394 -4.69 -10.26 21.03
C MET A 394 -5.28 -9.17 20.12
N TYR A 395 -5.56 -7.97 20.65
CA TYR A 395 -6.12 -6.87 19.85
C TYR A 395 -5.21 -6.45 18.69
N MET A 396 -3.89 -6.56 18.84
CA MET A 396 -2.95 -6.24 17.78
C MET A 396 -2.96 -7.32 16.69
N ARG A 397 -3.06 -8.61 17.06
CA ARG A 397 -3.23 -9.72 16.10
C ARG A 397 -4.50 -9.58 15.28
N LEU A 398 -5.61 -9.31 15.96
CA LEU A 398 -6.91 -9.10 15.30
C LEU A 398 -6.89 -7.90 14.35
N ARG A 399 -6.27 -6.78 14.75
CA ARG A 399 -6.11 -5.61 13.87
C ARG A 399 -5.15 -5.85 12.70
N HIS A 400 -4.18 -6.75 12.86
CA HIS A 400 -3.24 -7.09 11.78
C HIS A 400 -3.89 -7.99 10.74
N GLY A 401 -4.65 -8.99 11.20
CA GLY A 401 -5.19 -10.08 10.38
C GLY A 401 -4.10 -11.02 9.85
N TYR A 402 -4.54 -12.02 9.10
CA TYR A 402 -3.70 -12.98 8.38
C TYR A 402 -3.48 -12.58 6.91
N ARG A 403 -4.40 -11.79 6.36
CA ARG A 403 -4.31 -11.16 5.05
C ARG A 403 -4.79 -9.73 5.20
N ASN A 404 -4.17 -8.79 4.50
CA ASN A 404 -4.56 -7.39 4.60
C ASN A 404 -4.38 -6.65 3.27
N VAL A 405 -5.29 -5.71 3.04
CA VAL A 405 -5.32 -4.83 1.88
C VAL A 405 -5.73 -3.44 2.35
N VAL A 406 -5.17 -2.41 1.74
CA VAL A 406 -5.62 -1.04 1.93
C VAL A 406 -6.44 -0.64 0.71
N MET A 407 -7.66 -0.18 0.93
CA MET A 407 -8.52 0.35 -0.11
C MET A 407 -8.41 1.87 -0.09
N ALA A 408 -8.00 2.46 -1.19
CA ALA A 408 -7.98 3.91 -1.40
C ALA A 408 -9.27 4.29 -2.11
N VAL A 409 -10.21 4.86 -1.36
CA VAL A 409 -11.49 5.34 -1.86
C VAL A 409 -11.33 6.80 -2.26
N VAL A 410 -11.53 7.10 -3.54
CA VAL A 410 -11.36 8.44 -4.09
C VAL A 410 -12.72 9.05 -4.36
N ASP A 411 -13.00 10.18 -3.70
CA ASP A 411 -14.22 10.95 -3.85
C ASP A 411 -13.91 12.40 -4.22
N GLN A 412 -14.18 12.77 -5.48
CA GLN A 412 -13.97 14.13 -6.01
C GLN A 412 -12.61 14.76 -5.66
N GLY A 413 -11.53 13.95 -5.69
CA GLY A 413 -10.16 14.38 -5.39
C GLY A 413 -9.73 14.23 -3.93
N VAL A 414 -10.64 13.87 -3.02
CA VAL A 414 -10.31 13.47 -1.65
C VAL A 414 -10.05 11.97 -1.62
N VAL A 415 -8.90 11.56 -1.09
CA VAL A 415 -8.52 10.14 -0.98
C VAL A 415 -8.63 9.70 0.47
N SER A 416 -9.51 8.74 0.74
CA SER A 416 -9.66 8.08 2.04
C SER A 416 -9.05 6.68 2.00
N TYR A 417 -8.20 6.35 2.98
CA TYR A 417 -7.55 5.04 3.07
C TYR A 417 -8.23 4.16 4.13
N LEU A 418 -8.79 3.03 3.70
CA LEU A 418 -9.46 2.05 4.55
C LEU A 418 -8.63 0.78 4.60
N ARG A 419 -8.15 0.38 5.77
CA ARG A 419 -7.46 -0.90 5.94
C ARG A 419 -8.48 -1.99 6.19
N ILE A 420 -8.43 -3.05 5.37
CA ILE A 420 -9.25 -4.24 5.52
C ILE A 420 -8.34 -5.43 5.80
N ALA A 421 -8.70 -6.25 6.79
CA ALA A 421 -7.90 -7.38 7.22
C ALA A 421 -8.77 -8.60 7.48
N ASP A 422 -8.33 -9.74 6.98
CA ASP A 422 -8.93 -11.04 7.26
C ASP A 422 -8.49 -11.52 8.64
N SER A 423 -9.43 -11.57 9.57
CA SER A 423 -9.18 -11.79 10.99
C SER A 423 -9.83 -13.08 11.44
N ALA A 424 -9.03 -14.07 11.84
CA ALA A 424 -9.55 -15.35 12.34
C ALA A 424 -9.90 -15.28 13.82
N PHE A 425 -11.05 -14.70 14.16
CA PHE A 425 -11.51 -14.60 15.55
C PHE A 425 -11.55 -15.96 16.27
N GLY A 426 -11.87 -17.04 15.56
CA GLY A 426 -11.91 -18.38 16.14
C GLY A 426 -10.56 -18.97 16.54
N LYS A 427 -9.43 -18.47 15.98
CA LYS A 427 -8.09 -18.83 16.45
C LYS A 427 -7.74 -18.20 17.79
N GLU A 428 -8.34 -17.06 18.10
CA GLU A 428 -8.04 -16.27 19.29
C GLU A 428 -8.87 -16.75 20.49
N LYS A 429 -8.37 -17.79 21.17
CA LYS A 429 -9.04 -18.37 22.33
C LYS A 429 -8.79 -17.54 23.58
N LEU A 430 -9.79 -16.75 23.95
CA LEU A 430 -9.78 -15.92 25.17
C LEU A 430 -9.47 -16.72 26.45
N TYR A 431 -9.92 -17.97 26.51
CA TYR A 431 -9.75 -18.84 27.68
C TYR A 431 -8.34 -19.44 27.80
N GLU A 432 -7.56 -19.50 26.72
CA GLU A 432 -6.18 -20.06 26.76
C GLU A 432 -5.14 -18.99 27.15
N ASN A 433 -5.51 -17.71 27.18
CA ASN A 433 -4.62 -16.62 27.57
C ASN A 433 -4.20 -16.76 29.04
N LYS A 434 -2.96 -17.22 29.25
CA LYS A 434 -2.27 -17.30 30.57
C LYS A 434 -2.03 -15.94 31.24
N GLY A 435 -2.47 -14.84 30.62
CA GLY A 435 -2.27 -13.46 31.07
C GLY A 435 -3.57 -12.68 31.22
N GLY A 436 -4.62 -13.30 31.78
CA GLY A 436 -5.78 -12.54 32.26
C GLY A 436 -5.34 -11.40 33.21
N PRO A 437 -6.12 -10.31 33.33
CA PRO A 437 -5.77 -9.20 34.20
C PRO A 437 -5.53 -9.76 35.60
N GLN A 438 -4.28 -9.66 36.08
CA GLN A 438 -4.00 -9.89 37.49
C GLN A 438 -4.82 -8.85 38.23
N GLY A 439 -5.95 -9.28 38.80
CA GLY A 439 -6.67 -8.47 39.77
C GLY A 439 -5.66 -7.98 40.81
N PRO A 440 -5.84 -6.77 41.36
CA PRO A 440 -4.88 -6.19 42.28
C PRO A 440 -4.57 -7.23 43.35
N LYS A 441 -3.30 -7.65 43.44
CA LYS A 441 -2.83 -8.59 44.45
C LYS A 441 -3.30 -8.06 45.79
N ARG A 442 -4.35 -8.66 46.35
CA ARG A 442 -4.76 -8.39 47.73
C ARG A 442 -3.57 -8.78 48.60
N SER A 443 -2.82 -7.77 49.04
CA SER A 443 -1.72 -7.94 49.98
C SER A 443 -2.28 -8.57 51.24
N ARG A 444 -2.15 -9.89 51.38
CA ARG A 444 -2.39 -10.60 52.63
C ARG A 444 -1.19 -10.34 53.55
N THR A 445 -1.11 -9.12 54.06
CA THR A 445 -0.17 -8.75 55.12
C THR A 445 -0.91 -7.94 56.18
N ASN A 446 -1.70 -8.66 56.99
CA ASN A 446 -1.84 -8.43 58.44
C ASN A 446 -2.96 -9.32 58.99
N GLN A 447 -2.63 -10.58 59.26
CA GLN A 447 -3.28 -11.29 60.36
C GLN A 447 -2.24 -11.39 61.48
N LYS A 448 -2.29 -10.44 62.43
CA LYS A 448 -1.57 -10.57 63.69
C LYS A 448 -2.16 -11.76 64.46
N PRO A 449 -1.33 -12.64 65.06
CA PRO A 449 -1.85 -13.70 65.91
C PRO A 449 -2.44 -13.10 67.18
N ARG A 450 -3.71 -13.40 67.47
CA ARG A 450 -4.30 -13.18 68.80
C ARG A 450 -3.55 -14.10 69.78
N LYS A 451 -2.76 -13.49 70.68
CA LYS A 451 -2.30 -14.19 71.88
C LYS A 451 -3.46 -14.30 72.87
N ARG A 452 -3.54 -15.47 73.49
CA ARG A 452 -4.45 -15.82 74.59
C ARG A 452 -4.24 -14.94 75.81
#